data_AF-A0A7S2E555-F1
#
_entry.id   AF-A0A7S2E555-F1
#
_cell.length_a   1.000
_cell.length_b   1.000
_cell.length_c   1.000
_cell.angle_alpha   90.00
_cell.angle_beta   90.00
_cell.angle_gamma   90.00
#
_symmetry.space_group_name_H-M   'P 1'
#
loop_
_entity.id
_entity.type
_entity.pdbx_description
1 polymer ?
#
loop_
_entity_poly.entity_id
_entity_poly.type
_entity_poly.pdbx_seq_one_letter_code
_entity_poly.pdbx_strand_id
1 'polypeptide(L)'
;SSGGGTGRKDSLGEDEDGSCEIYFDKYVSFMHRLFEKWKELKVTHSLTVVFFSRTYLRSSHGQNSSSPNKGPHNNSNSRNSNFKGDSSSTSAVQVDIDGRRYEDHYKMVIENTTTGDWDSLILKIKRAFIQYPRELGWSISPESGRAPSIAAQGNILEAINITLNLLHFHYLD
;
A
#
# COMPACT_ATOMS: atom_id res chain seq x y z
N SER A 1 -45.90 -16.08 -52.32
CA SER A 1 -44.50 -15.63 -52.14
C SER A 1 -44.35 -15.20 -50.71
N SER A 2 -43.68 -15.99 -49.85
CA SER A 2 -42.21 -16.08 -49.75
C SER A 2 -41.62 -14.72 -49.33
N GLY A 3 -40.88 -14.57 -48.24
CA GLY A 3 -40.31 -15.57 -47.34
C GLY A 3 -39.84 -14.92 -46.03
N GLY A 4 -39.40 -15.77 -45.12
CA GLY A 4 -38.94 -15.40 -43.79
C GLY A 4 -37.61 -14.65 -43.78
N GLY A 5 -37.34 -14.03 -42.64
CA GLY A 5 -36.06 -13.44 -42.28
C GLY A 5 -35.92 -13.47 -40.76
N THR A 6 -35.44 -14.60 -40.24
CA THR A 6 -34.95 -14.73 -38.87
C THR A 6 -33.61 -13.99 -38.75
N GLY A 7 -33.60 -12.84 -38.07
CA GLY A 7 -32.38 -12.14 -37.68
C GLY A 7 -32.04 -12.44 -36.21
N ARG A 8 -30.98 -13.23 -36.01
CA ARG A 8 -30.31 -13.46 -34.72
C ARG A 8 -29.26 -12.37 -34.48
N LYS A 9 -29.03 -12.07 -33.19
CA LYS A 9 -27.93 -11.29 -32.58
C LYS A 9 -28.04 -9.79 -32.89
N ASP A 10 -28.09 -8.92 -31.89
CA ASP A 10 -26.99 -8.75 -30.94
C ASP A 10 -27.43 -8.80 -29.47
N SER A 11 -26.83 -9.74 -28.74
CA SER A 11 -26.65 -9.63 -27.30
C SER A 11 -25.69 -8.47 -27.06
N LEU A 12 -26.25 -7.26 -26.95
CA LEU A 12 -25.59 -6.18 -26.23
C LEU A 12 -25.26 -6.73 -24.86
N GLY A 13 -23.95 -6.78 -24.57
CA GLY A 13 -23.41 -7.33 -23.33
C GLY A 13 -24.24 -6.80 -22.17
N GLU A 14 -24.77 -7.74 -21.40
CA GLU A 14 -25.39 -7.45 -20.12
C GLU A 14 -24.48 -6.47 -19.41
N ASP A 15 -25.05 -5.29 -19.15
CA ASP A 15 -24.41 -4.20 -18.46
C ASP A 15 -23.61 -4.78 -17.30
N GLU A 16 -22.29 -4.54 -17.30
CA GLU A 16 -21.49 -4.62 -16.08
C GLU A 16 -22.19 -3.69 -15.10
N ASP A 17 -23.09 -4.27 -14.30
CA ASP A 17 -23.79 -3.60 -13.23
C ASP A 17 -22.73 -2.80 -12.49
N GLY A 18 -22.93 -1.49 -12.48
CA GLY A 18 -22.00 -0.49 -11.98
C GLY A 18 -21.85 -0.60 -10.48
N SER A 19 -21.34 -1.74 -10.01
CA SER A 19 -20.94 -1.94 -8.64
C SER A 19 -19.75 -1.01 -8.45
N CYS A 20 -20.04 0.13 -7.81
CA CYS A 20 -19.03 1.02 -7.26
C CYS A 20 -18.39 0.32 -6.06
N GLU A 21 -17.82 -0.86 -6.30
CA GLU A 21 -17.05 -1.61 -5.35
C GLU A 21 -15.62 -1.10 -5.40
N ILE A 22 -15.17 -0.57 -4.27
CA ILE A 22 -13.77 -0.23 -4.11
C ILE A 22 -12.94 -1.53 -4.20
N TYR A 23 -11.71 -1.45 -4.74
CA TYR A 23 -10.83 -2.62 -4.85
C TYR A 23 -10.62 -3.36 -3.51
N PHE A 24 -10.75 -2.65 -2.39
CA PHE A 24 -10.68 -3.23 -1.07
C PHE A 24 -11.84 -4.19 -0.76
N ASP A 25 -13.05 -3.93 -1.24
CA ASP A 25 -14.20 -4.82 -1.05
C ASP A 25 -14.04 -6.13 -1.84
N LYS A 26 -13.48 -6.02 -3.05
CA LYS A 26 -13.09 -7.19 -3.86
C LYS A 26 -12.01 -8.01 -3.14
N TYR A 27 -11.02 -7.35 -2.54
CA TYR A 27 -10.00 -8.02 -1.73
C TYR A 27 -10.58 -8.71 -0.49
N VAL A 28 -11.49 -8.07 0.25
CA VAL A 28 -12.18 -8.69 1.39
C VAL A 28 -12.97 -9.93 0.97
N SER A 29 -13.67 -9.84 -0.16
CA SER A 29 -14.42 -10.97 -0.73
C SER A 29 -13.50 -12.14 -1.10
N PHE A 30 -12.34 -11.84 -1.67
CA PHE A 30 -11.29 -12.83 -1.92
C PHE A 30 -10.81 -13.49 -0.62
N MET A 31 -10.56 -12.72 0.45
CA MET A 31 -10.10 -13.26 1.74
C MET A 31 -11.11 -14.22 2.36
N HIS A 32 -12.41 -13.91 2.31
CA HIS A 32 -13.45 -14.84 2.78
C HIS A 32 -13.40 -16.17 2.02
N ARG A 33 -13.33 -16.13 0.69
CA ARG A 33 -13.24 -17.34 -0.15
C ARG A 33 -11.95 -18.13 0.10
N LEU A 34 -10.83 -17.44 0.35
CA LEU A 34 -9.55 -18.07 0.66
C LEU A 34 -9.63 -18.85 1.98
N PHE A 35 -10.16 -18.22 3.02
CA PHE A 35 -10.28 -18.84 4.34
C PHE A 35 -11.31 -19.97 4.40
N GLU A 36 -12.40 -19.85 3.63
CA GLU A 36 -13.36 -20.93 3.45
C GLU A 36 -12.67 -22.17 2.85
N LYS A 37 -11.90 -22.00 1.77
CA LYS A 37 -11.12 -23.10 1.17
C LYS A 37 -10.09 -23.68 2.11
N TRP A 38 -9.38 -22.85 2.88
CA TRP A 38 -8.42 -23.35 3.89
C TRP A 38 -9.11 -24.20 4.96
N LYS A 39 -10.31 -23.79 5.39
CA LYS A 39 -11.12 -24.54 6.35
C LYS A 39 -11.60 -25.88 5.76
N GLU A 40 -12.09 -25.88 4.52
CA GLU A 40 -12.52 -27.09 3.82
C GLU A 40 -11.39 -28.12 3.67
N LEU A 41 -10.19 -27.65 3.32
CA LEU A 41 -9.00 -28.49 3.17
C LEU A 41 -8.37 -28.91 4.50
N LYS A 42 -8.85 -28.40 5.64
CA LYS A 42 -8.32 -28.68 6.99
C LYS A 42 -6.83 -28.39 7.13
N VAL A 43 -6.35 -27.37 6.43
CA VAL A 43 -4.94 -26.95 6.45
C VAL A 43 -4.68 -25.96 7.58
N THR A 44 -3.49 -26.04 8.16
CA THR A 44 -2.98 -25.05 9.10
C THR A 44 -1.97 -24.17 8.39
N HIS A 45 -2.16 -22.86 8.50
CA HIS A 45 -1.27 -21.86 7.93
C HIS A 45 -0.79 -20.92 9.04
N SER A 46 0.44 -20.44 8.93
CA SER A 46 0.86 -19.22 9.61
C SER A 46 0.64 -18.05 8.66
N LEU A 47 -0.22 -17.10 9.08
CA LEU A 47 -0.56 -15.93 8.28
C LEU A 47 0.14 -14.69 8.84
N THR A 48 0.86 -14.01 7.97
CA THR A 48 1.40 -12.67 8.18
C THR A 48 0.84 -11.74 7.11
N VAL A 49 0.36 -10.56 7.50
CA VAL A 49 -0.19 -9.55 6.59
C VAL A 49 0.57 -8.25 6.78
N VAL A 50 1.23 -7.79 5.72
CA VAL A 50 1.97 -6.53 5.69
C VAL A 50 1.32 -5.59 4.69
N PHE A 51 0.97 -4.38 5.13
CA PHE A 51 0.61 -3.31 4.22
C PHE A 51 1.87 -2.62 3.74
N PHE A 52 1.96 -2.38 2.43
CA PHE A 52 3.03 -1.61 1.84
C PHE A 52 2.46 -0.49 0.98
N SER A 53 3.13 0.65 0.98
CA SER A 53 2.78 1.77 0.10
C SER A 53 3.97 2.71 -0.08
N ARG A 54 3.88 3.56 -1.10
CA ARG A 54 4.77 4.69 -1.30
C ARG A 54 3.98 5.98 -1.17
N THR A 55 4.48 6.93 -0.40
CA THR A 55 3.92 8.28 -0.25
C THR A 55 4.79 9.27 -0.99
N TYR A 56 4.23 10.00 -1.95
CA TYR A 56 4.89 11.14 -2.56
C TYR A 56 4.76 12.38 -1.71
N LEU A 57 5.87 13.11 -1.58
CA LEU A 57 5.98 14.36 -0.83
C LEU A 57 6.01 15.54 -1.80
N ARG A 58 4.96 16.35 -1.78
CA ARG A 58 4.91 17.62 -2.50
C ARG A 58 5.57 18.69 -1.65
N SER A 59 6.60 19.32 -2.18
CA SER A 59 7.20 20.49 -1.53
C SER A 59 6.18 21.63 -1.55
N SER A 60 5.78 22.14 -0.38
CA SER A 60 5.12 23.44 -0.33
C SER A 60 6.11 24.46 -0.89
N HIS A 61 5.72 25.15 -1.96
CA HIS A 61 6.55 26.17 -2.57
C HIS A 61 6.65 27.36 -1.62
N GLY A 62 7.87 27.62 -1.17
CA GLY A 62 8.19 28.82 -0.41
C GLY A 62 9.56 28.75 0.22
N GLN A 63 10.62 28.62 -0.58
CA GLN A 63 11.97 29.20 -0.38
C GLN A 63 12.80 28.84 -1.62
N ASN A 64 13.36 29.86 -2.25
CA ASN A 64 14.04 29.84 -3.54
C ASN A 64 15.19 28.82 -3.59
N SER A 65 15.18 27.90 -4.54
CA SER A 65 16.39 27.22 -5.01
C SER A 65 16.81 27.76 -6.37
N SER A 66 17.18 29.04 -6.39
CA SER A 66 18.26 29.47 -7.26
C SER A 66 19.53 28.73 -6.82
N SER A 67 20.06 27.85 -7.67
CA SER A 67 21.48 27.53 -7.61
C SER A 67 22.02 27.19 -9.00
N PRO A 68 22.83 28.09 -9.58
CA PRO A 68 23.93 27.69 -10.43
C PRO A 68 25.15 27.34 -9.55
N ASN A 69 25.58 26.09 -9.62
CA ASN A 69 26.99 25.65 -9.59
C ASN A 69 27.97 26.32 -8.60
N LYS A 70 28.29 25.70 -7.46
CA LYS A 70 29.60 25.85 -6.77
C LYS A 70 30.01 24.54 -6.06
N GLY A 71 31.27 24.17 -6.24
CA GLY A 71 31.90 22.90 -5.86
C GLY A 71 32.11 22.66 -4.35
N PRO A 72 32.92 21.63 -3.99
CA PRO A 72 32.89 21.02 -2.66
C PRO A 72 33.83 21.73 -1.68
N HIS A 73 33.29 22.22 -0.56
CA HIS A 73 34.10 22.59 0.60
C HIS A 73 33.43 22.15 1.91
N ASN A 74 34.16 21.34 2.65
CA ASN A 74 33.92 20.93 4.03
C ASN A 74 33.73 22.14 4.97
N ASN A 75 32.77 22.07 5.90
CA ASN A 75 33.11 22.29 7.31
C ASN A 75 32.04 21.78 8.29
N SER A 76 32.54 21.31 9.42
CA SER A 76 31.88 20.72 10.58
C SER A 76 31.16 21.71 11.50
N ASN A 77 30.21 21.14 12.27
CA ASN A 77 29.65 21.57 13.56
C ASN A 77 28.61 22.70 13.61
N SER A 78 27.35 22.32 13.87
CA SER A 78 26.64 22.81 15.06
C SER A 78 25.58 21.80 15.51
N ARG A 79 25.74 21.32 16.74
CA ARG A 79 24.76 20.53 17.49
C ARG A 79 23.61 21.43 17.94
N ASN A 80 22.51 20.76 18.30
CA ASN A 80 21.46 21.15 19.25
C ASN A 80 20.15 21.72 18.67
N SER A 81 19.11 20.89 18.59
CA SER A 81 18.07 20.88 19.64
C SER A 81 16.93 19.89 19.36
N ASN A 82 16.53 19.21 20.44
CA ASN A 82 15.20 18.67 20.73
C ASN A 82 14.81 17.31 20.14
N PHE A 83 15.30 16.28 20.83
CA PHE A 83 14.57 15.04 21.11
C PHE A 83 13.15 15.34 21.61
N LYS A 84 12.15 15.03 20.78
CA LYS A 84 10.86 14.52 21.26
C LYS A 84 10.70 13.14 20.65
N GLY A 85 10.58 12.14 21.52
CA GLY A 85 10.32 10.77 21.13
C GLY A 85 8.99 10.71 20.40
N ASP A 86 9.06 10.41 19.11
CA ASP A 86 7.96 9.82 18.40
C ASP A 86 8.50 8.54 17.77
N SER A 87 7.92 7.41 18.17
CA SER A 87 8.26 6.07 17.70
C SER A 87 7.71 5.84 16.29
N SER A 88 7.99 6.79 15.40
CA SER A 88 7.79 6.67 13.97
C SER A 88 9.10 6.12 13.41
N SER A 89 9.05 4.90 12.87
CA SER A 89 10.10 4.40 11.99
C SER A 89 10.26 5.40 10.84
N THR A 90 11.19 6.34 10.98
CA THR A 90 11.41 7.44 10.05
C THR A 90 11.84 6.84 8.72
N SER A 91 10.86 6.62 7.84
CA SER A 91 11.10 6.11 6.50
C SER A 91 12.00 7.13 5.80
N ALA A 92 13.19 6.71 5.39
CA ALA A 92 14.15 7.62 4.77
C ALA A 92 13.51 8.24 3.51
N VAL A 93 13.52 9.58 3.44
CA VAL A 93 13.00 10.27 2.26
C VAL A 93 13.94 10.01 1.10
N GLN A 94 13.40 9.45 0.02
CA GLN A 94 14.11 9.11 -1.21
C GLN A 94 13.65 10.01 -2.35
N VAL A 95 14.34 9.93 -3.49
CA VAL A 95 14.06 10.70 -4.71
C VAL A 95 14.04 9.73 -5.89
N ASP A 96 12.98 9.76 -6.69
CA ASP A 96 12.87 8.91 -7.88
C ASP A 96 13.63 9.50 -9.08
N ILE A 97 13.62 8.78 -10.21
CA ILE A 97 14.28 9.19 -11.45
C ILE A 97 13.71 10.52 -11.99
N ASP A 98 12.46 10.83 -11.68
CA ASP A 98 11.78 12.07 -12.06
C ASP A 98 12.07 13.23 -11.09
N GLY A 99 12.89 13.01 -10.06
CA GLY A 99 13.22 14.01 -9.05
C GLY A 99 12.15 14.21 -7.97
N ARG A 100 11.12 13.36 -7.92
CA ARG A 100 10.05 13.46 -6.92
C ARG A 100 10.47 12.80 -5.62
N ARG A 101 10.19 13.47 -4.51
CA ARG A 101 10.49 12.96 -3.17
C ARG A 101 9.42 11.95 -2.74
N TYR A 102 9.83 10.83 -2.16
CA TYR A 102 8.92 9.82 -1.65
C TYR A 102 9.41 9.15 -0.36
N GLU A 103 8.49 8.50 0.34
CA GLU A 103 8.75 7.62 1.49
C GLU A 103 8.08 6.26 1.22
N ASP A 104 8.81 5.17 1.48
CA ASP A 104 8.25 3.81 1.42
C ASP A 104 7.85 3.35 2.81
N HIS A 105 6.63 2.82 2.93
CA HIS A 105 6.04 2.41 4.19
C HIS A 105 5.74 0.92 4.17
N TYR A 106 6.05 0.24 5.28
CA TYR A 106 5.75 -1.17 5.52
C TYR A 106 5.16 -1.30 6.92
N LYS A 107 3.90 -1.74 7.02
CA LYS A 107 3.19 -1.88 8.29
C LYS A 107 2.76 -3.33 8.50
N MET A 108 3.22 -3.92 9.59
CA MET A 108 2.74 -5.22 10.06
C MET A 108 1.30 -5.06 10.57
N VAL A 109 0.35 -5.77 9.96
CA VAL A 109 -1.07 -5.74 10.34
C VAL A 109 -1.46 -7.00 11.10
N ILE A 110 -0.97 -8.15 10.64
CA ILE A 110 -1.11 -9.45 11.31
C ILE A 110 0.26 -10.09 11.31
N GLU A 111 0.67 -10.63 12.45
CA GLU A 111 1.94 -11.30 12.63
C GLU A 111 1.70 -12.76 13.02
N ASN A 112 2.27 -13.69 12.24
CA ASN A 112 2.41 -15.12 12.56
C ASN A 112 1.18 -15.76 13.23
N THR A 113 -0.02 -15.47 12.73
CA THR A 113 -1.26 -15.96 13.35
C THR A 113 -1.66 -17.29 12.74
N THR A 114 -1.90 -18.27 13.60
CA THR A 114 -2.28 -19.65 13.24
C THR A 114 -3.74 -19.98 13.60
N THR A 115 -4.49 -19.02 14.16
CA THR A 115 -5.83 -19.27 14.70
C THR A 115 -6.91 -19.25 13.62
N GLY A 116 -7.94 -20.10 13.79
CA GLY A 116 -9.06 -20.23 12.85
C GLY A 116 -10.17 -19.18 13.00
N ASP A 117 -9.92 -18.08 13.71
CA ASP A 117 -10.87 -16.96 13.84
C ASP A 117 -10.67 -15.96 12.70
N TRP A 118 -11.07 -16.41 11.51
CA TRP A 118 -10.90 -15.69 10.24
C TRP A 118 -11.68 -14.37 10.21
N ASP A 119 -12.85 -14.30 10.85
CA ASP A 119 -13.66 -13.09 10.91
C ASP A 119 -12.96 -11.99 11.71
N SER A 120 -12.34 -12.36 12.84
CA SER A 120 -11.51 -11.41 13.60
C SER A 120 -10.30 -10.93 12.81
N LEU A 121 -9.68 -11.78 11.99
CA LEU A 121 -8.56 -11.39 11.13
C LEU A 121 -9.01 -10.38 10.05
N ILE A 122 -10.15 -10.65 9.40
CA ILE A 122 -10.73 -9.73 8.42
C ILE A 122 -11.10 -8.40 9.08
N LEU A 123 -11.68 -8.42 10.28
CA LEU A 123 -12.00 -7.22 11.04
C LEU A 123 -10.74 -6.40 11.37
N LYS A 124 -9.64 -7.05 11.77
CA LYS A 124 -8.34 -6.39 12.00
C LYS A 124 -7.82 -5.72 10.73
N ILE A 125 -7.85 -6.42 9.60
CA ILE A 125 -7.43 -5.88 8.29
C ILE A 125 -8.29 -4.68 7.90
N LYS A 126 -9.62 -4.76 8.04
CA LYS A 126 -10.55 -3.66 7.76
C LYS A 126 -10.24 -2.42 8.59
N ARG A 127 -10.04 -2.59 9.91
CA ARG A 127 -9.67 -1.49 10.81
C ARG A 127 -8.34 -0.87 10.43
N ALA A 128 -7.35 -1.71 10.13
CA ALA A 128 -6.03 -1.25 9.70
C ALA A 128 -6.13 -0.45 8.39
N PHE A 129 -6.95 -0.89 7.43
CA PHE A 129 -7.12 -0.21 6.14
C PHE A 129 -7.68 1.21 6.30
N ILE A 130 -8.67 1.39 7.18
CA ILE A 130 -9.25 2.72 7.46
C ILE A 130 -8.23 3.63 8.17
N GLN A 131 -7.44 3.06 9.08
CA GLN A 131 -6.49 3.82 9.89
C GLN A 131 -5.22 4.18 9.13
N TYR A 132 -4.79 3.34 8.18
CA TYR A 132 -3.49 3.44 7.53
C TYR A 132 -3.27 4.77 6.77
N PRO A 133 -4.20 5.26 5.92
CA PRO A 133 -4.06 6.58 5.30
C PRO A 133 -3.92 7.73 6.31
N ARG A 134 -4.60 7.61 7.47
CA ARG A 134 -4.58 8.64 8.52
C ARG A 134 -3.22 8.68 9.22
N GLU A 135 -2.64 7.52 9.50
CA GLU A 135 -1.30 7.41 10.08
C GLU A 135 -0.23 7.99 9.16
N LEU A 136 -0.38 7.80 7.83
CA LEU A 136 0.56 8.33 6.85
C LEU A 136 0.31 9.81 6.48
N GLY A 137 -0.72 10.41 7.05
CA GLY A 137 -1.11 11.79 6.75
C GLY A 137 -1.58 11.99 5.31
N TRP A 138 -2.09 10.95 4.66
CA TRP A 138 -2.67 11.09 3.32
C TRP A 138 -3.94 11.91 3.40
N SER A 139 -4.06 12.87 2.49
CA SER A 139 -5.26 13.66 2.37
C SER A 139 -5.54 13.99 0.92
N ILE A 140 -6.82 14.08 0.62
CA ILE A 140 -7.34 14.47 -0.69
C ILE A 140 -7.04 15.97 -0.93
N SER A 141 -6.85 16.74 0.16
CA SER A 141 -6.51 18.15 0.04
C SER A 141 -5.11 18.31 -0.57
N PRO A 142 -4.97 19.15 -1.61
CA PRO A 142 -3.67 19.45 -2.22
C PRO A 142 -2.68 20.10 -1.24
N GLU A 143 -3.16 20.62 -0.11
CA GLU A 143 -2.35 21.26 0.94
C GLU A 143 -1.58 20.26 1.81
N SER A 144 -2.03 19.01 1.88
CA SER A 144 -1.41 17.99 2.73
C SER A 144 -0.01 17.60 2.29
N GLY A 145 0.32 17.86 1.03
CA GLY A 145 1.61 17.55 0.43
C GLY A 145 1.99 16.06 0.50
N ARG A 146 1.09 15.16 0.90
CA ARG A 146 1.34 13.72 1.05
C ARG A 146 0.24 12.95 0.33
N ALA A 147 0.61 12.25 -0.72
CA ALA A 147 -0.32 11.46 -1.53
C ALA A 147 0.24 10.06 -1.80
N PRO A 148 -0.60 9.02 -1.82
CA PRO A 148 -0.16 7.68 -2.19
C PRO A 148 0.32 7.64 -3.65
N SER A 149 1.27 6.76 -3.95
CA SER A 149 1.65 6.40 -5.30
C SER A 149 0.50 5.69 -6.03
N ILE A 150 0.45 5.83 -7.35
CA ILE A 150 -0.38 4.95 -8.19
C ILE A 150 0.21 3.53 -8.22
N ALA A 151 -0.61 2.55 -8.60
CA ALA A 151 -0.20 1.15 -8.67
C ALA A 151 1.06 0.92 -9.55
N ALA A 152 1.19 1.66 -10.66
CA ALA A 152 2.33 1.55 -11.57
C ALA A 152 3.66 2.08 -10.99
N GLN A 153 3.62 2.87 -9.91
CA GLN A 153 4.79 3.49 -9.27
C GLN A 153 5.02 2.96 -7.83
N GLY A 154 4.33 1.87 -7.47
CA GLY A 154 4.40 1.27 -6.15
C GLY A 154 5.73 0.57 -5.87
N ASN A 155 5.95 0.26 -4.60
CA ASN A 155 7.15 -0.36 -4.05
C ASN A 155 7.00 -1.88 -3.90
N ILE A 156 6.37 -2.55 -4.88
CA ILE A 156 6.05 -3.98 -4.76
C ILE A 156 7.29 -4.87 -4.74
N LEU A 157 8.33 -4.54 -5.52
CA LEU A 157 9.55 -5.35 -5.57
C LEU A 157 10.36 -5.22 -4.28
N GLU A 158 10.39 -4.01 -3.73
CA GLU A 158 11.00 -3.72 -2.43
C GLU A 158 10.23 -4.42 -1.31
N ALA A 159 8.89 -4.42 -1.36
CA ALA A 159 8.05 -5.15 -0.42
C ALA A 159 8.32 -6.66 -0.46
N ILE A 160 8.44 -7.25 -1.66
CA ILE A 160 8.80 -8.66 -1.82
C ILE A 160 10.18 -8.92 -1.20
N ASN A 161 11.16 -8.07 -1.49
CA ASN A 161 12.51 -8.24 -0.96
C ASN A 161 12.56 -8.19 0.57
N ILE A 162 11.83 -7.26 1.19
CA ILE A 162 11.70 -7.19 2.65
C ILE A 162 11.03 -8.45 3.20
N THR A 163 9.97 -8.93 2.55
CA THR A 163 9.26 -10.14 2.98
C THR A 163 10.15 -11.38 2.87
N LEU A 164 10.96 -11.50 1.83
CA LEU A 164 11.92 -12.59 1.68
C LEU A 164 12.99 -12.57 2.78
N ASN A 165 13.48 -11.38 3.14
CA ASN A 165 14.41 -11.24 4.27
C ASN A 165 13.75 -11.64 5.59
N LEU A 166 12.48 -11.28 5.83
CA LEU A 166 11.73 -11.72 7.01
C LEU A 166 11.63 -13.26 7.07
N LEU A 167 11.29 -13.90 5.95
CA LEU A 167 11.20 -15.36 5.84
C LEU A 167 12.56 -16.07 5.97
N HIS A 168 13.65 -15.41 5.59
CA HIS A 168 15.01 -15.92 5.77
C HIS A 168 15.44 -15.98 7.24
N PHE A 169 14.75 -15.34 8.20
CA PHE A 169 15.10 -15.53 9.62
C PHE A 169 14.20 -16.55 10.33
N HIS A 170 13.09 -16.94 9.71
CA HIS A 170 12.14 -17.91 10.29
C HIS A 170 12.66 -19.35 10.35
N TYR A 171 13.82 -19.67 9.77
CA TYR A 171 14.44 -21.00 9.91
C TYR A 171 15.40 -21.12 11.13
N LEU A 172 15.65 -20.01 11.84
CA LEU A 172 16.56 -19.97 12.99
C LEU A 172 15.86 -20.10 14.36
N ASP A 173 14.51 -20.10 14.38
CA ASP A 173 13.69 -20.33 15.58
C ASP A 173 13.16 -21.78 15.65
#